data_AF-A0AAD4GBD1-F1
#
_entry.id   AF-A0AAD4GBD1-F1
#
_cell.length_a   1.000
_cell.length_b   1.000
_cell.length_c   1.000
_cell.angle_alpha   90.00
_cell.angle_beta   90.00
_cell.angle_gamma   90.00
#
_symmetry.space_group_name_H-M   'P 1'
#
loop_
_entity.id
_entity.type
_entity.pdbx_description
1 polymer ?
#
loop_
_entity_poly.entity_id
_entity_poly.type
_entity_poly.pdbx_seq_one_letter_code
_entity_poly.pdbx_strand_id
1 'polypeptide(L)'
;MTSSPSQNPSSNPTNTPSNNVVPSSIPPIVITPAPTAPVSSGSGPTSTSTPLFTNISSPQHTPTSGNPFIPPSTPAHTQGSSASKAQQWLAAYTLLSPDSKARAAKAFDAIKPADAAPSIIFSTNKEIKMSSTLDSTYGLGIHPTINDLAKAGQYLPLILFTDDMTKRLHRGGLTLKKIKSTIGGITHHLLDLSAFPAEDSLDAFTWHEAWKRYLSWLQDPNVAQPEVHERWFTHYSFLSKDEAIRSNFKAILTFDMNWRASYAAQPFIHDPVEWQLRLQVNHSSLITYPFLISFQSRQPRVKLPQNVSFNYPPEMIAPTLPIVMSHTIPLART
;
A
#
# COMPACT_ATOMS: atom_id res chain seq x y z
N MET A 1 -19.85 70.97 35.02
CA MET A 1 -18.85 69.88 34.98
C MET A 1 -18.72 69.43 33.54
N THR A 2 -18.26 70.32 32.65
CA THR A 2 -16.87 70.48 32.17
C THR A 2 -16.35 69.28 31.38
N SER A 3 -16.73 69.29 30.11
CA SER A 3 -16.06 68.66 28.97
C SER A 3 -14.66 69.27 28.77
N SER A 4 -13.66 68.44 28.43
CA SER A 4 -12.61 68.78 27.45
C SER A 4 -11.73 67.57 27.10
N PRO A 5 -11.21 67.50 25.85
CA PRO A 5 -10.43 66.39 25.29
C PRO A 5 -8.93 66.61 25.45
N SER A 6 -8.11 65.56 25.31
CA SER A 6 -6.65 65.68 25.23
C SER A 6 -6.08 64.99 24.00
N GLN A 7 -5.06 65.65 23.46
CA GLN A 7 -4.50 65.57 22.13
C GLN A 7 -3.42 64.51 21.98
N ASN A 8 -3.24 64.08 20.73
CA ASN A 8 -2.01 63.48 20.20
C ASN A 8 -0.81 64.43 20.32
N PRO A 9 0.42 63.89 20.38
CA PRO A 9 1.38 64.35 19.39
C PRO A 9 2.18 63.24 18.69
N SER A 10 2.33 63.53 17.39
CA SER A 10 3.27 63.03 16.40
C SER A 10 4.70 62.82 16.90
N SER A 11 5.33 61.73 16.48
CA SER A 11 6.78 61.71 16.23
C SER A 11 7.11 60.78 15.05
N ASN A 12 7.76 61.39 14.06
CA ASN A 12 8.46 60.77 12.92
C ASN A 12 9.84 60.29 13.40
N PRO A 13 10.45 59.25 12.80
CA PRO A 13 11.59 59.51 11.92
C PRO A 13 11.66 58.54 10.71
N THR A 14 11.89 59.04 9.49
CA THR A 14 13.20 59.25 8.82
C THR A 14 13.83 57.97 8.26
N ASN A 15 13.69 57.85 6.93
CA ASN A 15 14.63 57.42 5.88
C ASN A 15 15.64 56.26 6.10
N THR A 16 15.53 55.35 5.14
CA THR A 16 16.43 54.32 4.59
C THR A 16 17.92 54.69 4.52
N PRO A 17 18.82 53.69 4.49
CA PRO A 17 19.36 53.34 3.17
C PRO A 17 19.48 51.84 2.86
N SER A 18 19.38 51.58 1.57
CA SER A 18 19.65 50.36 0.81
C SER A 18 20.90 49.61 1.23
N ASN A 19 20.80 48.27 1.29
CA ASN A 19 21.96 47.40 1.16
C ASN A 19 21.71 46.38 0.03
N ASN A 20 22.63 46.46 -0.94
CA ASN A 20 22.78 45.57 -2.07
C ASN A 20 22.92 44.11 -1.63
N VAL A 21 22.05 43.23 -2.13
CA VAL A 21 22.31 41.79 -2.15
C VAL A 21 22.96 41.44 -3.48
N VAL A 22 24.22 41.05 -3.37
CA VAL A 22 25.04 40.46 -4.44
C VAL A 22 24.40 39.12 -4.85
N PRO A 23 24.18 38.84 -6.16
CA PRO A 23 23.83 37.50 -6.59
C PRO A 23 25.08 36.62 -6.56
N SER A 24 25.10 35.61 -5.70
CA SER A 24 26.08 34.53 -5.75
C SER A 24 25.91 33.77 -7.07
N SER A 25 26.89 33.96 -7.94
CA SER A 25 27.13 33.20 -9.16
C SER A 25 27.37 31.71 -8.84
N ILE A 26 26.49 30.87 -9.38
CA ILE A 26 26.64 29.42 -9.43
C ILE A 26 27.76 29.09 -10.45
N PRO A 27 28.80 28.31 -10.10
CA PRO A 27 29.78 27.87 -11.07
C PRO A 27 29.16 26.86 -12.06
N PRO A 28 29.56 26.89 -13.35
CA PRO A 28 29.00 26.01 -14.37
C PRO A 28 29.35 24.55 -14.08
N ILE A 29 28.34 23.68 -14.17
CA ILE A 29 28.49 22.24 -14.17
C ILE A 29 29.22 21.83 -15.45
N VAL A 30 30.44 21.33 -15.31
CA VAL A 30 31.20 20.70 -16.39
C VAL A 30 30.57 19.33 -16.65
N ILE A 31 29.77 19.23 -17.71
CA ILE A 31 29.26 17.96 -18.23
C ILE A 31 30.41 17.28 -18.97
N THR A 32 30.96 16.23 -18.37
CA THR A 32 31.88 15.32 -19.05
C THR A 32 31.06 14.37 -19.94
N PRO A 33 31.35 14.26 -21.25
CA PRO A 33 30.62 13.35 -22.13
C PRO A 33 30.94 11.88 -21.78
N ALA A 34 29.89 11.06 -21.79
CA ALA A 34 29.97 9.62 -21.57
C ALA A 34 30.77 8.93 -22.70
N PRO A 35 31.57 7.89 -22.39
CA PRO A 35 32.26 7.13 -23.41
C PRO A 35 31.27 6.29 -24.24
N THR A 36 31.36 6.47 -25.55
CA THR A 36 30.65 5.69 -26.58
C THR A 36 31.11 4.23 -26.52
N ALA A 37 30.18 3.31 -26.24
CA ALA A 37 30.43 1.87 -26.38
C ALA A 37 30.14 1.41 -27.82
N PRO A 38 30.94 0.50 -28.38
CA PRO A 38 30.80 0.02 -29.75
C PRO A 38 29.61 -0.94 -29.90
N VAL A 39 28.86 -0.73 -30.97
CA VAL A 39 27.83 -1.62 -31.51
C VAL A 39 28.49 -2.92 -31.95
N SER A 40 28.10 -4.04 -31.33
CA SER A 40 28.41 -5.38 -31.82
C SER A 40 27.13 -6.04 -32.32
N SER A 41 27.10 -6.23 -33.64
CA SER A 41 26.11 -6.96 -34.42
C SER A 41 26.29 -8.47 -34.21
N GLY A 42 25.23 -9.15 -33.79
CA GLY A 42 25.22 -10.60 -33.56
C GLY A 42 23.87 -11.22 -33.86
N SER A 43 23.77 -11.70 -35.10
CA SER A 43 22.92 -12.72 -35.71
C SER A 43 22.06 -13.61 -34.80
N GLY A 44 20.80 -13.85 -35.21
CA GLY A 44 19.82 -14.73 -34.58
C GLY A 44 20.17 -16.23 -34.58
N PRO A 45 19.24 -17.09 -34.13
CA PRO A 45 18.27 -17.60 -35.09
C PRO A 45 16.82 -17.69 -34.60
N THR A 46 15.96 -17.59 -35.61
CA THR A 46 14.54 -17.91 -35.69
C THR A 46 14.19 -19.26 -35.07
N SER A 47 13.11 -19.30 -34.28
CA SER A 47 12.39 -20.53 -33.95
C SER A 47 10.90 -20.28 -34.08
N THR A 48 10.39 -20.76 -35.20
CA THR A 48 8.97 -20.83 -35.58
C THR A 48 8.34 -22.03 -34.87
N SER A 49 7.30 -21.82 -34.07
CA SER A 49 6.36 -22.89 -33.72
C SER A 49 4.98 -22.34 -33.31
N THR A 50 4.10 -22.32 -34.30
CA THR A 50 2.69 -22.79 -34.30
C THR A 50 1.82 -22.55 -33.05
N PRO A 51 0.72 -21.77 -33.15
CA PRO A 51 -0.39 -21.84 -32.20
C PRO A 51 -1.44 -22.86 -32.68
N LEU A 52 -1.69 -23.88 -31.85
CA LEU A 52 -2.82 -24.80 -32.00
C LEU A 52 -4.03 -24.19 -31.27
N PHE A 53 -4.92 -23.51 -31.99
CA PHE A 53 -6.21 -23.07 -31.46
C PHE A 53 -7.24 -24.18 -31.63
N THR A 54 -7.62 -24.83 -30.54
CA THR A 54 -8.79 -25.72 -30.47
C THR A 54 -10.05 -24.88 -30.32
N ASN A 55 -10.82 -24.86 -31.40
CA ASN A 55 -12.13 -24.24 -31.55
C ASN A 55 -13.19 -25.05 -30.78
N ILE A 56 -13.72 -24.51 -29.68
CA ILE A 56 -14.83 -25.13 -28.93
C ILE A 56 -16.14 -24.53 -29.47
N SER A 57 -16.84 -25.32 -30.27
CA SER A 57 -18.16 -25.02 -30.81
C SER A 57 -19.21 -24.97 -29.69
N SER A 58 -19.94 -23.86 -29.61
CA SER A 58 -21.16 -23.73 -28.80
C SER A 58 -22.34 -24.44 -29.48
N PRO A 59 -23.20 -25.15 -28.75
CA PRO A 59 -24.41 -25.73 -29.32
C PRO A 59 -25.49 -24.65 -29.54
N GLN A 60 -25.96 -24.60 -30.79
CA GLN A 60 -27.08 -23.79 -31.26
C GLN A 60 -28.40 -24.44 -30.80
N HIS A 61 -29.17 -23.75 -29.95
CA HIS A 61 -30.53 -24.16 -29.61
C HIS A 61 -31.52 -23.63 -30.64
N THR A 62 -32.30 -24.53 -31.23
CA THR A 62 -33.44 -24.27 -32.12
C THR A 62 -34.64 -23.72 -31.34
N PRO A 63 -35.34 -22.68 -31.82
CA PRO A 63 -36.63 -22.27 -31.27
C PRO A 63 -37.77 -23.10 -31.89
N THR A 64 -38.45 -23.87 -31.05
CA THR A 64 -39.71 -24.54 -31.39
C THR A 64 -40.86 -23.54 -31.34
N SER A 65 -41.51 -23.36 -32.49
CA SER A 65 -42.79 -22.67 -32.67
C SER A 65 -43.93 -23.45 -32.02
N GLY A 66 -44.78 -22.79 -31.22
CA GLY A 66 -45.94 -23.42 -30.59
C GLY A 66 -46.88 -22.44 -29.87
N ASN A 67 -47.91 -22.02 -30.59
CA ASN A 67 -49.24 -21.48 -30.23
C ASN A 67 -49.47 -20.54 -29.02
N PRO A 68 -50.24 -19.44 -29.21
CA PRO A 68 -50.70 -18.58 -28.14
C PRO A 68 -51.93 -19.15 -27.42
N PHE A 69 -51.81 -19.37 -26.11
CA PHE A 69 -52.94 -19.61 -25.22
C PHE A 69 -53.38 -18.28 -24.61
N ILE A 70 -54.64 -17.89 -24.83
CA ILE A 70 -55.25 -16.68 -24.28
C ILE A 70 -55.83 -17.05 -22.90
N PRO A 71 -55.29 -16.52 -21.78
CA PRO A 71 -55.93 -16.66 -20.48
C PRO A 71 -57.13 -15.70 -20.34
N PRO A 72 -58.17 -16.08 -19.59
CA PRO A 72 -59.35 -15.26 -19.38
C PRO A 72 -59.07 -14.05 -18.48
N SER A 73 -59.65 -12.91 -18.86
CA SER A 73 -59.56 -11.61 -18.20
C SER A 73 -59.99 -11.68 -16.73
N THR A 74 -59.07 -11.39 -15.82
CA THR A 74 -59.37 -11.09 -14.42
C THR A 74 -59.85 -9.64 -14.27
N PRO A 75 -60.83 -9.37 -13.40
CA PRO A 75 -61.36 -8.02 -13.18
C PRO A 75 -60.31 -7.10 -12.55
N ALA A 76 -60.36 -5.83 -12.96
CA ALA A 76 -59.46 -4.77 -12.57
C ALA A 76 -59.36 -4.61 -11.04
N HIS A 77 -58.16 -4.82 -10.51
CA HIS A 77 -57.82 -4.52 -9.12
C HIS A 77 -57.46 -3.03 -9.03
N THR A 78 -58.27 -2.27 -8.31
CA THR A 78 -58.06 -0.85 -8.00
C THR A 78 -56.70 -0.65 -7.32
N GLN A 79 -55.81 0.10 -7.98
CA GLN A 79 -54.56 0.60 -7.41
C GLN A 79 -54.88 1.57 -6.27
N GLY A 80 -54.47 1.22 -5.05
CA GLY A 80 -54.52 2.13 -3.91
C GLY A 80 -53.92 1.48 -2.67
N SER A 81 -52.80 2.04 -2.19
CA SER A 81 -52.07 1.65 -0.98
C SER A 81 -51.15 0.42 -1.10
N SER A 82 -49.84 0.68 -1.17
CA SER A 82 -48.77 -0.30 -0.88
C SER A 82 -48.74 -0.63 0.62
N ALA A 83 -49.86 -1.11 1.16
CA ALA A 83 -49.86 -1.77 2.46
C ALA A 83 -48.95 -3.01 2.31
N SER A 84 -48.00 -3.17 3.24
CA SER A 84 -47.09 -4.31 3.17
C SER A 84 -47.93 -5.60 3.14
N LYS A 85 -47.49 -6.63 2.41
CA LYS A 85 -48.24 -7.90 2.31
C LYS A 85 -48.66 -8.40 3.70
N ALA A 86 -47.82 -8.19 4.71
CA ALA A 86 -48.13 -8.49 6.11
C ALA A 86 -49.40 -7.80 6.64
N GLN A 87 -49.62 -6.53 6.32
CA GLN A 87 -50.83 -5.79 6.72
C GLN A 87 -52.09 -6.32 6.02
N GLN A 88 -51.98 -6.73 4.75
CA GLN A 88 -53.11 -7.34 4.04
C GLN A 88 -53.48 -8.70 4.63
N TRP A 89 -52.48 -9.52 5.00
CA TRP A 89 -52.70 -10.80 5.69
C TRP A 89 -53.33 -10.61 7.08
N LEU A 90 -52.87 -9.60 7.84
CA LEU A 90 -53.44 -9.27 9.15
C LEU A 90 -54.91 -8.84 9.04
N ALA A 91 -55.26 -8.00 8.06
CA ALA A 91 -56.64 -7.57 7.82
C ALA A 91 -57.54 -8.72 7.36
N ALA A 92 -57.05 -9.62 6.52
CA ALA A 92 -57.81 -10.82 6.13
C ALA A 92 -58.00 -11.78 7.32
N TYR A 93 -57.00 -11.92 8.19
CA TYR A 93 -57.06 -12.77 9.36
C TYR A 93 -58.09 -12.29 10.39
N THR A 94 -58.24 -10.97 10.59
CA THR A 94 -59.22 -10.44 11.54
C THR A 94 -60.67 -10.74 11.14
N LEU A 95 -60.97 -10.85 9.84
CA LEU A 95 -62.29 -11.17 9.29
C LEU A 95 -62.68 -12.66 9.42
N LEU A 96 -61.76 -13.53 9.80
CA LEU A 96 -62.06 -14.96 9.98
C LEU A 96 -62.91 -15.22 11.24
N SER A 97 -63.80 -16.20 11.13
CA SER A 97 -64.57 -16.71 12.29
C SER A 97 -63.63 -17.36 13.32
N PRO A 98 -64.04 -17.44 14.61
CA PRO A 98 -63.21 -18.02 15.67
C PRO A 98 -62.70 -19.44 15.35
N ASP A 99 -63.55 -20.30 14.80
CA ASP A 99 -63.18 -21.66 14.41
C ASP A 99 -62.17 -21.68 13.25
N SER A 100 -62.31 -20.75 12.30
CA SER A 100 -61.38 -20.63 11.17
C SER A 100 -60.01 -20.10 11.62
N LYS A 101 -59.98 -19.18 12.59
CA LYS A 101 -58.74 -18.71 13.22
C LYS A 101 -58.02 -19.84 13.95
N ALA A 102 -58.74 -20.67 14.69
CA ALA A 102 -58.15 -21.83 15.37
C ALA A 102 -57.55 -22.86 14.39
N ARG A 103 -58.21 -23.11 13.26
CA ARG A 103 -57.67 -23.98 12.20
C ARG A 103 -56.47 -23.36 11.49
N ALA A 104 -56.51 -22.06 11.20
CA ALA A 104 -55.40 -21.35 10.59
C ALA A 104 -54.16 -21.34 11.49
N ALA A 105 -54.32 -21.09 12.80
CA ALA A 105 -53.22 -21.15 13.77
C ALA A 105 -52.58 -22.56 13.79
N LYS A 106 -53.41 -23.62 13.83
CA LYS A 106 -52.93 -25.00 13.77
C LYS A 106 -52.21 -25.33 12.45
N ALA A 107 -52.66 -24.75 11.33
CA ALA A 107 -52.00 -24.90 10.04
C ALA A 107 -50.67 -24.13 9.99
N PHE A 108 -50.59 -22.93 10.58
CA PHE A 108 -49.33 -22.18 10.68
C PHE A 108 -48.30 -22.91 11.55
N ASP A 109 -48.72 -23.52 12.65
CA ASP A 109 -47.83 -24.37 13.46
C ASP A 109 -47.35 -25.60 12.70
N ALA A 110 -48.18 -26.15 11.80
CA ALA A 110 -47.79 -27.26 10.92
C ALA A 110 -46.87 -26.83 9.76
N ILE A 111 -46.92 -25.56 9.35
CA ILE A 111 -46.06 -24.97 8.32
C ILE A 111 -44.80 -24.34 8.95
N LYS A 112 -44.66 -24.36 10.29
CA LYS A 112 -43.41 -23.96 10.95
C LYS A 112 -42.30 -24.74 10.26
N PRO A 113 -41.40 -24.07 9.49
CA PRO A 113 -40.36 -24.77 8.79
C PRO A 113 -39.58 -25.51 9.87
N ALA A 114 -39.61 -26.84 9.86
CA ALA A 114 -38.71 -27.62 10.70
C ALA A 114 -37.33 -27.05 10.42
N ASP A 115 -36.68 -26.46 11.44
CA ASP A 115 -35.48 -25.64 11.32
C ASP A 115 -34.49 -26.31 10.36
N ALA A 116 -34.61 -25.95 9.08
CA ALA A 116 -33.86 -26.58 8.03
C ALA A 116 -32.49 -25.96 8.15
N ALA A 117 -31.60 -26.67 8.85
CA ALA A 117 -30.24 -26.24 9.04
C ALA A 117 -29.70 -25.77 7.67
N PRO A 118 -29.12 -24.56 7.60
CA PRO A 118 -28.72 -23.96 6.34
C PRO A 118 -27.91 -24.97 5.54
N SER A 119 -28.34 -25.25 4.30
CA SER A 119 -27.66 -26.24 3.46
C SER A 119 -26.24 -25.75 3.19
N ILE A 120 -25.28 -26.32 3.91
CA ILE A 120 -23.86 -26.02 3.73
C ILE A 120 -23.46 -26.52 2.34
N ILE A 121 -23.25 -25.59 1.41
CA ILE A 121 -22.90 -25.88 0.00
C ILE A 121 -21.49 -26.50 -0.08
N PHE A 122 -20.58 -26.06 0.79
CA PHE A 122 -19.20 -26.55 0.87
C PHE A 122 -18.90 -27.04 2.28
N SER A 123 -18.63 -28.34 2.43
CA SER A 123 -18.32 -28.97 3.71
C SER A 123 -16.90 -29.53 3.67
N THR A 124 -16.09 -29.17 4.67
CA THR A 124 -14.72 -29.67 4.86
C THR A 124 -14.65 -31.19 4.93
N ASN A 125 -15.73 -31.85 5.39
CA ASN A 125 -15.85 -33.30 5.44
C ASN A 125 -15.90 -33.96 4.05
N LYS A 126 -16.15 -33.18 2.98
CA LYS A 126 -16.18 -33.62 1.59
C LYS A 126 -14.97 -33.16 0.78
N GLU A 127 -14.03 -32.44 1.40
CA GLU A 127 -12.83 -31.97 0.73
C GLU A 127 -11.83 -33.13 0.58
N ILE A 128 -11.39 -33.37 -0.66
CA ILE A 128 -10.31 -34.32 -0.94
C ILE A 128 -9.00 -33.58 -0.71
N LYS A 129 -8.14 -34.12 0.16
CA LYS A 129 -6.81 -33.57 0.41
C LYS A 129 -5.98 -33.67 -0.87
N MET A 130 -5.89 -32.59 -1.64
CA MET A 130 -4.96 -32.52 -2.75
C MET A 130 -3.53 -32.57 -2.19
N SER A 131 -2.78 -33.59 -2.59
CA SER A 131 -1.34 -33.66 -2.35
C SER A 131 -0.71 -32.44 -3.02
N SER A 132 0.00 -31.60 -2.26
CA SER A 132 0.60 -30.34 -2.74
C SER A 132 1.86 -30.57 -3.58
N THR A 133 1.87 -31.58 -4.44
CA THR A 133 2.99 -31.93 -5.31
C THR A 133 3.10 -31.03 -6.55
N LEU A 134 2.17 -30.10 -6.75
CA LEU A 134 2.18 -29.14 -7.86
C LEU A 134 2.53 -27.73 -7.40
N ASP A 135 3.69 -27.56 -6.76
CA ASP A 135 4.26 -26.24 -6.50
C ASP A 135 5.19 -25.79 -7.65
N SER A 136 4.76 -26.07 -8.89
CA SER A 136 5.60 -26.12 -10.09
C SER A 136 6.00 -24.75 -10.68
N THR A 137 5.60 -23.63 -10.08
CA THR A 137 6.08 -22.30 -10.50
C THR A 137 6.26 -21.36 -9.31
N TYR A 138 5.47 -21.55 -8.24
CA TYR A 138 5.54 -20.79 -6.99
C TYR A 138 6.51 -21.37 -5.95
N GLY A 139 6.99 -22.62 -6.12
CA GLY A 139 7.82 -23.31 -5.14
C GLY A 139 9.27 -22.81 -4.99
N LEU A 140 9.70 -21.81 -5.76
CA LEU A 140 11.03 -21.22 -5.58
C LEU A 140 11.13 -20.41 -4.27
N GLY A 141 10.01 -20.04 -3.66
CA GLY A 141 10.00 -19.20 -2.46
C GLY A 141 10.66 -17.84 -2.68
N ILE A 142 10.80 -17.07 -1.60
CA ILE A 142 11.42 -15.75 -1.63
C ILE A 142 12.94 -15.90 -1.60
N HIS A 143 13.64 -15.29 -2.56
CA HIS A 143 15.09 -15.39 -2.66
C HIS A 143 15.79 -14.73 -1.44
N PRO A 144 16.81 -15.37 -0.83
CA PRO A 144 17.42 -14.90 0.43
C PRO A 144 18.02 -13.49 0.35
N THR A 145 18.42 -13.02 -0.83
CA THR A 145 18.91 -11.64 -1.03
C THR A 145 17.87 -10.56 -0.68
N ILE A 146 16.58 -10.88 -0.76
CA ILE A 146 15.53 -9.97 -0.30
C ILE A 146 15.61 -9.81 1.24
N ASN A 147 15.93 -10.88 1.97
CA ASN A 147 16.16 -10.82 3.41
C ASN A 147 17.40 -9.98 3.74
N ASP A 148 18.47 -10.06 2.94
CA ASP A 148 19.67 -9.26 3.14
C ASP A 148 19.38 -7.75 2.97
N LEU A 149 18.56 -7.38 1.99
CA LEU A 149 18.09 -6.01 1.81
C LEU A 149 17.24 -5.55 3.01
N ALA A 150 16.29 -6.39 3.44
CA ALA A 150 15.42 -6.11 4.58
C ALA A 150 16.22 -5.88 5.88
N LYS A 151 17.18 -6.77 6.18
CA LYS A 151 18.07 -6.68 7.35
C LYS A 151 18.93 -5.43 7.35
N ALA A 152 19.30 -4.96 6.16
CA ALA A 152 20.04 -3.72 6.00
C ALA A 152 19.15 -2.46 6.12
N GLY A 153 17.84 -2.61 6.35
CA GLY A 153 16.90 -1.49 6.44
C GLY A 153 16.69 -0.77 5.10
N GLN A 154 16.96 -1.44 3.97
CA GLN A 154 16.70 -0.87 2.65
C GLN A 154 15.22 -0.95 2.31
N TYR A 155 14.75 0.04 1.53
CA TYR A 155 13.44 -0.03 0.90
C TYR A 155 13.37 -1.28 0.01
N LEU A 156 12.25 -1.99 0.08
CA LEU A 156 11.99 -3.19 -0.71
C LEU A 156 10.90 -2.90 -1.75
N PRO A 157 11.28 -2.72 -3.03
CA PRO A 157 10.33 -2.58 -4.10
C PRO A 157 9.46 -3.84 -4.28
N LEU A 158 8.15 -3.68 -4.45
CA LEU A 158 7.24 -4.81 -4.71
C LEU A 158 7.57 -5.52 -6.02
N ILE A 159 8.20 -4.82 -6.98
CA ILE A 159 8.64 -5.45 -8.23
C ILE A 159 9.52 -6.68 -7.98
N LEU A 160 10.28 -6.73 -6.87
CA LEU A 160 11.10 -7.88 -6.48
C LEU A 160 10.28 -9.12 -6.10
N PHE A 161 9.03 -8.93 -5.68
CA PHE A 161 8.09 -9.97 -5.27
C PHE A 161 7.21 -10.47 -6.42
N THR A 162 7.42 -9.99 -7.65
CA THR A 162 6.76 -10.56 -8.83
C THR A 162 7.34 -11.92 -9.20
N ASP A 163 6.56 -12.77 -9.86
CA ASP A 163 7.01 -14.09 -10.33
C ASP A 163 8.24 -13.99 -11.22
N ASP A 164 8.20 -13.06 -12.18
CA ASP A 164 9.27 -12.88 -13.15
C ASP A 164 10.57 -12.44 -12.47
N MET A 165 10.50 -11.49 -11.52
CA MET A 165 11.70 -11.06 -10.81
C MET A 165 12.19 -12.11 -9.82
N THR A 166 11.31 -12.86 -9.18
CA THR A 166 11.68 -13.99 -8.31
C THR A 166 12.41 -15.07 -9.11
N LYS A 167 11.88 -15.47 -10.26
CA LYS A 167 12.54 -16.42 -11.18
C LYS A 167 13.90 -15.89 -11.64
N ARG A 168 13.99 -14.60 -11.97
CA ARG A 168 15.26 -13.96 -12.37
C ARG A 168 16.28 -13.98 -11.23
N LEU A 169 15.86 -13.70 -10.00
CA LEU A 169 16.70 -13.77 -8.80
C LEU A 169 17.22 -15.18 -8.58
N HIS A 170 16.38 -16.21 -8.66
CA HIS A 170 16.81 -17.61 -8.47
C HIS A 170 17.70 -18.13 -9.60
N ARG A 171 17.43 -17.77 -10.85
CA ARG A 171 18.25 -18.19 -12.00
C ARG A 171 19.60 -17.47 -12.08
N GLY A 172 19.61 -16.19 -11.73
CA GLY A 172 20.74 -15.29 -11.98
C GLY A 172 21.35 -14.68 -10.73
N GLY A 173 20.94 -15.06 -9.52
CA GLY A 173 21.26 -14.36 -8.27
C GLY A 173 22.74 -14.08 -8.03
N LEU A 174 23.61 -15.01 -8.45
CA LEU A 174 25.07 -14.87 -8.33
C LEU A 174 25.68 -13.89 -9.36
N THR A 175 25.01 -13.69 -10.49
CA THR A 175 25.45 -12.79 -11.57
C THR A 175 24.92 -11.37 -11.44
N LEU A 176 23.92 -11.16 -10.57
CA LEU A 176 23.35 -9.84 -10.35
C LEU A 176 24.36 -8.93 -9.65
N LYS A 177 24.48 -7.73 -10.19
CA LYS A 177 25.38 -6.71 -9.66
C LYS A 177 25.02 -6.40 -8.21
N LYS A 178 26.04 -6.36 -7.35
CA LYS A 178 25.93 -5.89 -5.97
C LYS A 178 26.59 -4.53 -5.83
N ILE A 179 25.96 -3.64 -5.08
CA ILE A 179 26.49 -2.33 -4.71
C ILE A 179 26.94 -2.33 -3.26
N LYS A 180 28.05 -1.62 -3.00
CA LYS A 180 28.51 -1.36 -1.64
C LYS A 180 27.66 -0.25 -1.05
N SER A 181 26.93 -0.53 0.03
CA SER A 181 26.10 0.44 0.74
C SER A 181 26.56 0.53 2.19
N THR A 182 26.74 1.73 2.72
CA THR A 182 27.09 1.94 4.14
C THR A 182 25.88 2.46 4.88
N ILE A 183 25.35 1.67 5.82
CA ILE A 183 24.15 1.98 6.58
C ILE A 183 24.48 1.81 8.06
N GLY A 184 24.25 2.86 8.87
CA GLY A 184 24.62 2.82 10.28
C GLY A 184 26.12 2.59 10.55
N GLY A 185 27.00 2.96 9.62
CA GLY A 185 28.45 2.73 9.71
C GLY A 185 28.90 1.31 9.32
N ILE A 186 27.97 0.39 9.03
CA ILE A 186 28.28 -0.96 8.56
C ILE A 186 28.23 -0.99 7.04
N THR A 187 29.25 -1.57 6.43
CA THR A 187 29.28 -1.79 4.97
C THR A 187 28.55 -3.08 4.64
N HIS A 188 27.55 -2.99 3.75
CA HIS A 188 26.81 -4.11 3.18
C HIS A 188 27.08 -4.22 1.67
N HIS A 189 27.11 -5.45 1.15
CA HIS A 189 27.14 -5.72 -0.29
C HIS A 189 25.75 -6.16 -0.74
N LEU A 190 24.93 -5.20 -1.14
CA LEU A 190 23.51 -5.38 -1.39
C LEU A 190 23.22 -5.49 -2.88
N LEU A 191 22.08 -6.09 -3.23
CA LEU A 191 21.61 -6.17 -4.60
C LEU A 191 21.40 -4.77 -5.20
N ASP A 192 21.89 -4.56 -6.43
CA ASP A 192 21.66 -3.32 -7.18
C ASP A 192 20.22 -3.26 -7.70
N LEU A 193 19.38 -2.43 -7.07
CA LEU A 193 17.97 -2.28 -7.44
C LEU A 193 17.79 -1.59 -8.81
N SER A 194 18.80 -0.88 -9.32
CA SER A 194 18.71 -0.22 -10.63
C SER A 194 18.67 -1.20 -11.81
N ALA A 195 19.01 -2.48 -11.58
CA ALA A 195 18.94 -3.54 -12.58
C ALA A 195 17.52 -4.12 -12.78
N PHE A 196 16.54 -3.65 -12.00
CA PHE A 196 15.16 -4.09 -12.02
C PHE A 196 14.26 -3.02 -12.66
N PRO A 197 13.12 -3.41 -13.24
CA PRO A 197 12.13 -2.45 -13.71
C PRO A 197 11.71 -1.49 -12.60
N ALA A 198 11.41 -0.26 -12.97
CA ALA A 198 10.90 0.71 -12.02
C ALA A 198 9.54 0.24 -11.47
N GLU A 199 9.36 0.33 -10.16
CA GLU A 199 8.15 -0.19 -9.51
C GLU A 199 6.89 0.57 -9.91
N ASP A 200 7.02 1.85 -10.23
CA ASP A 200 5.95 2.68 -10.77
C ASP A 200 5.44 2.20 -12.14
N SER A 201 6.14 1.26 -12.80
CA SER A 201 5.71 0.61 -14.04
C SER A 201 4.74 -0.56 -13.82
N LEU A 202 4.55 -1.01 -12.58
CA LEU A 202 3.60 -2.09 -12.26
C LEU A 202 2.19 -1.75 -12.76
N ASP A 203 1.50 -2.78 -13.26
CA ASP A 203 0.06 -2.79 -13.48
C ASP A 203 -0.67 -3.36 -12.26
N ALA A 204 -1.99 -3.17 -12.21
CA ALA A 204 -2.80 -3.55 -11.07
C ALA A 204 -2.78 -5.07 -10.79
N PHE A 205 -2.75 -5.90 -11.84
CA PHE A 205 -2.76 -7.35 -11.68
C PHE A 205 -1.43 -7.83 -11.10
N THR A 206 -0.31 -7.38 -11.68
CA THR A 206 1.04 -7.72 -11.19
C THR A 206 1.29 -7.17 -9.78
N TRP A 207 0.73 -6.01 -9.44
CA TRP A 207 0.78 -5.46 -8.08
C TRP A 207 0.05 -6.35 -7.06
N HIS A 208 -1.14 -6.87 -7.38
CA HIS A 208 -1.83 -7.83 -6.51
C HIS A 208 -1.02 -9.12 -6.31
N GLU A 209 -0.40 -9.62 -7.38
CA GLU A 209 0.47 -10.79 -7.30
C GLU A 209 1.67 -10.55 -6.36
N ALA A 210 2.38 -9.43 -6.56
CA ALA A 210 3.51 -9.04 -5.74
C ALA A 210 3.12 -8.86 -4.27
N TRP A 211 1.97 -8.24 -4.00
CA TRP A 211 1.45 -8.07 -2.63
C TRP A 211 1.18 -9.40 -1.93
N LYS A 212 0.56 -10.37 -2.61
CA LYS A 212 0.31 -11.69 -2.02
C LYS A 212 1.62 -12.36 -1.61
N ARG A 213 2.66 -12.28 -2.46
CA ARG A 213 3.99 -12.81 -2.16
C ARG A 213 4.68 -12.04 -1.03
N TYR A 214 4.58 -10.72 -1.02
CA TYR A 214 5.11 -9.87 0.05
C TYR A 214 4.46 -10.19 1.40
N LEU A 215 3.15 -10.40 1.45
CA LEU A 215 2.45 -10.79 2.68
C LEU A 215 2.84 -12.19 3.13
N SER A 216 2.91 -13.15 2.20
CA SER A 216 3.39 -14.50 2.51
C SER A 216 4.82 -14.50 3.07
N TRP A 217 5.68 -13.60 2.57
CA TRP A 217 7.03 -13.40 3.09
C TRP A 217 7.02 -12.85 4.52
N LEU A 218 6.20 -11.83 4.78
CA LEU A 218 6.04 -11.25 6.12
C LEU A 218 5.40 -12.21 7.14
N GLN A 219 4.70 -13.24 6.68
CA GLN A 219 4.10 -14.25 7.55
C GLN A 219 5.15 -15.17 8.19
N ASP A 220 6.38 -15.25 7.64
CA ASP A 220 7.48 -16.00 8.26
C ASP A 220 7.92 -15.32 9.58
N PRO A 221 7.88 -16.02 10.72
CA PRO A 221 8.26 -15.46 12.02
C PRO A 221 9.74 -15.05 12.12
N ASN A 222 10.60 -15.54 11.21
CA ASN A 222 12.00 -15.11 11.12
C ASN A 222 12.17 -13.79 10.35
N VAL A 223 11.13 -13.33 9.65
CA VAL A 223 11.14 -12.11 8.83
C VAL A 223 10.49 -10.96 9.59
N ALA A 224 9.29 -11.16 10.14
CA ALA A 224 8.54 -10.10 10.80
C ALA A 224 7.71 -10.60 11.98
N GLN A 225 7.41 -9.67 12.90
CA GLN A 225 6.46 -9.92 13.97
C GLN A 225 5.02 -10.00 13.41
N PRO A 226 4.11 -10.78 14.01
CA PRO A 226 2.73 -10.93 13.53
C PRO A 226 2.00 -9.59 13.34
N GLU A 227 2.24 -8.61 14.20
CA GLU A 227 1.61 -7.29 14.14
C GLU A 227 2.06 -6.48 12.92
N VAL A 228 3.29 -6.70 12.44
CA VAL A 228 3.79 -6.07 11.20
C VAL A 228 3.11 -6.68 9.99
N HIS A 229 2.93 -8.01 9.97
CA HIS A 229 2.18 -8.70 8.92
C HIS A 229 0.72 -8.23 8.89
N GLU A 230 0.01 -8.24 10.03
CA GLU A 230 -1.40 -7.81 10.13
C GLU A 230 -1.59 -6.36 9.65
N ARG A 231 -0.65 -5.50 10.01
CA ARG A 231 -0.63 -4.10 9.63
C ARG A 231 -0.52 -3.91 8.12
N TRP A 232 0.40 -4.64 7.46
CA TRP A 232 0.55 -4.59 6.00
C TRP A 232 -0.59 -5.31 5.27
N PHE A 233 -1.15 -6.37 5.85
CA PHE A 233 -2.34 -7.03 5.35
C PHE A 233 -3.54 -6.08 5.34
N THR A 234 -3.71 -5.29 6.41
CA THR A 234 -4.76 -4.26 6.51
C THR A 234 -4.55 -3.15 5.49
N HIS A 235 -3.31 -2.68 5.31
CA HIS A 235 -2.94 -1.72 4.26
C HIS A 235 -3.37 -2.18 2.87
N TYR A 236 -2.93 -3.39 2.49
CA TYR A 236 -3.26 -3.99 1.21
C TYR A 236 -4.76 -4.22 1.05
N SER A 237 -5.43 -4.73 2.09
CA SER A 237 -6.88 -4.96 2.09
C SER A 237 -7.68 -3.68 1.91
N PHE A 238 -7.19 -2.57 2.47
CA PHE A 238 -7.78 -1.24 2.28
C PHE A 238 -7.63 -0.77 0.83
N LEU A 239 -6.40 -0.77 0.30
CA LEU A 239 -6.11 -0.31 -1.07
C LEU A 239 -6.76 -1.18 -2.15
N SER A 240 -6.83 -2.50 -1.95
CA SER A 240 -7.41 -3.44 -2.92
C SER A 240 -8.94 -3.35 -3.03
N LYS A 241 -9.61 -2.78 -2.02
CA LYS A 241 -11.06 -2.53 -2.03
C LYS A 241 -11.43 -1.18 -2.62
N ASP A 242 -10.45 -0.31 -2.87
CA ASP A 242 -10.71 1.00 -3.44
C ASP A 242 -11.22 0.87 -4.88
N GLU A 243 -12.38 1.47 -5.18
CA GLU A 243 -12.98 1.42 -6.52
C GLU A 243 -12.09 2.10 -7.57
N ALA A 244 -11.27 3.07 -7.15
CA ALA A 244 -10.31 3.77 -8.01
C ALA A 244 -9.17 2.86 -8.49
N ILE A 245 -9.03 1.62 -7.99
CA ILE A 245 -8.03 0.67 -8.49
C ILE A 245 -8.19 0.41 -10.00
N ARG A 246 -9.41 0.55 -10.53
CA ARG A 246 -9.70 0.35 -11.95
C ARG A 246 -9.41 1.58 -12.80
N SER A 247 -9.64 2.78 -12.27
CA SER A 247 -9.59 4.03 -13.04
C SER A 247 -8.33 4.86 -12.77
N ASN A 248 -7.70 4.70 -11.60
CA ASN A 248 -6.58 5.50 -11.14
C ASN A 248 -5.57 4.67 -10.34
N PHE A 249 -5.19 3.50 -10.86
CA PHE A 249 -4.23 2.61 -10.22
C PHE A 249 -2.90 3.29 -9.89
N LYS A 250 -2.41 4.20 -10.75
CA LYS A 250 -1.14 4.91 -10.51
C LYS A 250 -1.16 5.76 -9.24
N ALA A 251 -2.31 6.33 -8.85
CA ALA A 251 -2.47 7.03 -7.57
C ALA A 251 -2.26 6.10 -6.39
N ILE A 252 -2.93 4.94 -6.43
CA ILE A 252 -2.86 3.91 -5.38
C ILE A 252 -1.44 3.37 -5.27
N LEU A 253 -0.80 3.05 -6.41
CA LEU A 253 0.58 2.57 -6.44
C LEU A 253 1.56 3.62 -5.88
N THR A 254 1.40 4.89 -6.25
CA THR A 254 2.26 5.97 -5.74
C THR A 254 2.08 6.15 -4.23
N PHE A 255 0.84 6.15 -3.74
CA PHE A 255 0.54 6.18 -2.31
C PHE A 255 1.19 5.01 -1.58
N ASP A 256 1.04 3.81 -2.13
CA ASP A 256 1.61 2.58 -1.58
C ASP A 256 3.14 2.62 -1.49
N MET A 257 3.81 3.01 -2.59
CA MET A 257 5.26 3.15 -2.65
C MET A 257 5.77 4.14 -1.60
N ASN A 258 5.14 5.32 -1.51
CA ASN A 258 5.50 6.36 -0.55
C ASN A 258 5.32 5.86 0.90
N TRP A 259 4.26 5.09 1.16
CA TRP A 259 3.98 4.57 2.48
C TRP A 259 5.01 3.52 2.92
N ARG A 260 5.29 2.53 2.06
CA ARG A 260 6.34 1.53 2.30
C ARG A 260 7.73 2.14 2.43
N ALA A 261 8.06 3.14 1.60
CA ALA A 261 9.33 3.84 1.71
C ALA A 261 9.47 4.60 3.04
N SER A 262 8.41 5.28 3.47
CA SER A 262 8.37 5.97 4.76
C SER A 262 8.53 5.00 5.93
N TYR A 263 7.85 3.86 5.88
CA TYR A 263 7.95 2.82 6.90
C TYR A 263 9.34 2.17 6.95
N ALA A 264 9.96 1.93 5.79
CA ALA A 264 11.32 1.39 5.71
C ALA A 264 12.35 2.37 6.31
N ALA A 265 12.16 3.67 6.11
CA ALA A 265 12.99 4.71 6.72
C ALA A 265 12.78 4.83 8.23
N GLN A 266 11.53 4.74 8.68
CA GLN A 266 11.16 4.81 10.09
C GLN A 266 9.85 4.02 10.32
N PRO A 267 9.90 2.86 10.99
CA PRO A 267 8.69 2.11 11.30
C PRO A 267 7.75 2.90 12.22
N PHE A 268 6.45 2.87 11.93
CA PHE A 268 5.41 3.53 12.72
C PHE A 268 4.14 2.67 12.80
N ILE A 269 3.26 2.99 13.74
CA ILE A 269 1.95 2.35 13.86
C ILE A 269 0.99 3.02 12.88
N HIS A 270 0.21 2.22 12.16
CA HIS A 270 -0.74 2.74 11.17
C HIS A 270 -1.99 3.27 11.86
N ASP A 271 -2.34 4.53 11.57
CA ASP A 271 -3.64 5.12 11.87
C ASP A 271 -4.54 5.03 10.62
N PRO A 272 -5.62 4.22 10.64
CA PRO A 272 -6.54 4.08 9.52
C PRO A 272 -7.19 5.40 9.08
N VAL A 273 -7.40 6.35 10.01
CA VAL A 273 -8.03 7.64 9.69
C VAL A 273 -7.06 8.52 8.91
N GLU A 274 -5.81 8.61 9.35
CA GLU A 274 -4.75 9.33 8.64
C GLU A 274 -4.54 8.78 7.23
N TRP A 275 -4.58 7.45 7.09
CA TRP A 275 -4.50 6.78 5.79
C TRP A 275 -5.56 7.20 4.80
N GLN A 276 -6.83 7.13 5.23
CA GLN A 276 -7.94 7.48 4.36
C GLN A 276 -7.84 8.94 3.91
N LEU A 277 -7.48 9.84 4.83
CA LEU A 277 -7.28 11.26 4.52
C LEU A 277 -6.17 11.45 3.48
N ARG A 278 -5.01 10.78 3.64
CA ARG A 278 -3.88 10.91 2.72
C ARG A 278 -4.16 10.28 1.35
N LEU A 279 -4.88 9.16 1.31
CA LEU A 279 -5.28 8.54 0.05
C LEU A 279 -6.22 9.46 -0.74
N GLN A 280 -7.19 10.10 -0.08
CA GLN A 280 -8.06 11.09 -0.70
C GLN A 280 -7.29 12.30 -1.26
N VAL A 281 -6.29 12.80 -0.52
CA VAL A 281 -5.40 13.86 -1.02
C VAL A 281 -4.67 13.41 -2.29
N ASN A 282 -4.17 12.17 -2.33
CA ASN A 282 -3.50 11.65 -3.52
C ASN A 282 -4.43 11.42 -4.71
N HIS A 283 -5.68 11.02 -4.48
CA HIS A 283 -6.68 10.94 -5.54
C HIS A 283 -6.94 12.32 -6.16
N SER A 284 -6.94 13.37 -5.33
CA SER A 284 -7.23 14.75 -5.74
C SER A 284 -6.03 15.46 -6.38
N SER A 285 -4.81 15.16 -5.92
CA SER A 285 -3.59 15.85 -6.37
C SER A 285 -3.19 15.49 -7.80
N LEU A 286 -3.47 14.25 -8.23
CA LEU A 286 -3.26 13.80 -9.61
C LEU A 286 -4.25 14.41 -10.61
N ILE A 287 -5.38 14.93 -10.12
CA ILE A 287 -6.32 15.71 -10.94
C ILE A 287 -5.83 17.16 -11.09
N THR A 288 -4.99 17.65 -10.16
CA THR A 288 -4.78 19.09 -10.02
C THR A 288 -3.37 19.58 -10.36
N TYR A 289 -2.25 18.97 -9.94
CA TYR A 289 -0.89 19.40 -10.40
C TYR A 289 0.21 18.34 -10.11
N PRO A 290 1.13 18.04 -11.05
CA PRO A 290 2.26 17.13 -10.85
C PRO A 290 3.43 17.70 -10.01
N PHE A 291 3.34 18.92 -9.45
CA PHE A 291 4.50 19.64 -8.88
C PHE A 291 4.69 19.48 -7.35
N LEU A 292 3.74 18.89 -6.61
CA LEU A 292 3.77 18.88 -5.13
C LEU A 292 4.41 17.65 -4.47
N ILE A 293 4.97 16.71 -5.22
CA ILE A 293 5.60 15.50 -4.64
C ILE A 293 6.89 15.84 -3.85
N SER A 294 7.45 17.04 -4.01
CA SER A 294 8.63 17.51 -3.25
C SER A 294 8.35 17.88 -1.78
N PHE A 295 7.09 18.00 -1.35
CA PHE A 295 6.75 18.49 0.00
C PHE A 295 6.70 17.39 1.08
N GLN A 296 6.64 16.11 0.71
CA GLN A 296 6.43 15.01 1.68
C GLN A 296 7.72 14.50 2.34
N SER A 297 8.90 15.00 1.93
CA SER A 297 10.19 14.77 2.59
C SER A 297 10.40 15.62 3.87
N ARG A 298 9.43 16.43 4.29
CA ARG A 298 9.49 17.24 5.52
C ARG A 298 8.48 16.76 6.55
N GLN A 299 8.63 15.53 7.03
CA GLN A 299 8.09 15.20 8.36
C GLN A 299 8.91 15.95 9.41
N PRO A 300 8.29 16.49 10.48
CA PRO A 300 9.02 17.12 11.55
C PRO A 300 9.93 16.09 12.22
N ARG A 301 11.24 16.36 12.27
CA ARG A 301 12.13 15.70 13.24
C ARG A 301 11.55 15.97 14.61
N VAL A 302 10.87 14.98 15.21
CA VAL A 302 10.70 14.93 16.66
C VAL A 302 12.11 14.94 17.22
N LYS A 303 12.51 16.07 17.82
CA LYS A 303 13.79 16.16 18.54
C LYS A 303 13.67 15.23 19.74
N LEU A 304 14.24 14.02 19.63
CA LEU A 304 14.63 13.29 20.83
C LEU A 304 15.60 14.19 21.64
N PRO A 305 15.54 14.17 22.98
CA PRO A 305 16.49 14.90 23.80
C PRO A 305 17.91 14.46 23.44
N GLN A 306 18.69 15.42 22.93
CA GLN A 306 20.12 15.26 22.67
C GLN A 306 20.83 15.16 24.00
N ASN A 307 21.32 13.96 24.35
CA ASN A 307 22.42 13.84 25.28
C ASN A 307 23.28 12.63 24.97
N VAL A 308 23.94 12.64 23.81
CA VAL A 308 25.22 11.94 23.60
C VAL A 308 26.03 12.73 22.57
N SER A 309 27.12 13.33 23.04
CA SER A 309 28.12 14.00 22.21
C SER A 309 29.00 12.94 21.53
N PHE A 310 29.10 12.98 20.20
CA PHE A 310 30.09 12.21 19.45
C PHE A 310 31.09 13.17 18.83
N ASN A 311 32.28 13.22 19.43
CA ASN A 311 33.49 13.83 18.89
C ASN A 311 34.09 12.92 17.80
N TYR A 312 34.58 13.53 16.72
CA TYR A 312 35.47 12.94 15.71
C TYR A 312 36.46 14.04 15.24
N PRO A 313 37.63 13.68 14.67
CA PRO A 313 38.95 13.69 15.33
C PRO A 313 39.87 14.84 14.81
N PRO A 314 41.14 14.95 15.30
CA PRO A 314 41.91 16.18 15.24
C PRO A 314 42.83 16.25 14.03
N GLU A 315 42.89 17.41 13.38
CA GLU A 315 44.10 17.90 12.72
C GLU A 315 43.97 19.40 12.50
N MET A 316 44.78 20.18 13.23
CA MET A 316 45.36 21.48 12.85
C MET A 316 46.14 22.02 14.05
N ILE A 317 47.45 22.13 13.85
CA ILE A 317 48.48 22.53 14.80
C ILE A 317 48.44 24.05 15.05
N ALA A 318 48.55 24.48 16.32
CA ALA A 318 49.33 25.66 16.80
C ALA A 318 49.19 25.81 18.34
N PRO A 319 49.97 26.67 19.01
CA PRO A 319 51.18 26.33 19.76
C PRO A 319 50.97 26.28 21.30
N THR A 320 51.88 25.55 21.94
CA THR A 320 52.01 25.31 23.38
C THR A 320 52.29 26.59 24.18
N LEU A 321 51.58 26.79 25.29
CA LEU A 321 51.99 27.62 26.43
C LEU A 321 51.86 26.83 27.74
N PRO A 322 52.67 27.14 28.76
CA PRO A 322 53.10 26.16 29.76
C PRO A 322 52.09 25.90 30.88
N ILE A 323 52.12 24.65 31.33
CA ILE A 323 51.40 24.11 32.48
C ILE A 323 52.04 24.63 33.77
N VAL A 324 51.24 25.28 34.61
CA VAL A 324 51.54 25.47 36.04
C VAL A 324 50.99 24.26 36.79
N MET A 325 51.87 23.43 37.36
CA MET A 325 51.49 22.32 38.23
C MET A 325 51.33 22.81 39.67
N SER A 326 50.12 22.73 40.21
CA SER A 326 49.86 22.83 41.65
C SER A 326 49.87 21.43 42.25
N HIS A 327 50.84 21.17 43.13
CA HIS A 327 50.90 19.99 43.98
C HIS A 327 49.76 19.99 45.02
N THR A 328 49.18 18.83 45.30
CA THR A 328 48.39 18.60 46.52
C THR A 328 48.97 17.41 47.28
N ILE A 329 49.21 17.66 48.57
CA ILE A 329 49.88 16.83 49.57
C ILE A 329 48.89 15.79 50.13
N PRO A 330 49.32 14.53 50.44
CA PRO A 330 48.47 13.56 51.11
C PRO A 330 48.44 13.77 52.64
N LEU A 331 47.24 13.69 53.21
CA LEU A 331 46.99 13.77 54.65
C LEU A 331 47.21 12.39 55.29
N ALA A 332 48.11 12.33 56.28
CA ALA A 332 48.39 11.15 57.08
C ALA A 332 47.31 10.90 58.13
N ARG A 333 47.00 9.62 58.35
CA ARG A 333 46.22 9.10 59.47
C ARG A 333 47.04 9.17 60.76
N THR A 334 46.40 9.62 61.82
CA THR A 334 46.57 9.14 63.20
C THR A 334 45.19 9.03 63.81
#